data_AF-A0A5B6ZD98-F1
#
_entry.id   AF-A0A5B6ZD98-F1
#
_cell.length_a   1.000
_cell.length_b   1.000
_cell.length_c   1.000
_cell.angle_alpha   90.00
_cell.angle_beta   90.00
_cell.angle_gamma   90.00
#
_symmetry.space_group_name_H-M   'P 1'
#
loop_
_entity.id
_entity.type
_entity.pdbx_description
1 polymer ?
#
loop_
_entity_poly.entity_id
_entity_poly.type
_entity_poly.pdbx_seq_one_letter_code
_entity_poly.pdbx_strand_id
1 'polypeptide(L)'
;DETFGDKFLELEFPFKRQLAFFRIVGSCNGLLFLCDDLFGDSHIIVLWNPSIRKSVNLPMPSKPQWPNMFVLGFGVDSMTNDYKVVRIVYYKEGLFRYRVPPEVEIYTLSTRSWRGISSTPPPYRMVEYMWSQVFVNG
;
A
#
# COMPACT_ATOMS: atom_id res chain seq x y z
N ASP A 1 -36.39 13.32 2.74
CA ASP A 1 -36.09 11.89 2.52
C ASP A 1 -34.95 11.44 3.42
N GLU A 2 -35.33 11.11 4.65
CA GLU A 2 -34.46 10.63 5.72
C GLU A 2 -34.53 9.10 5.71
N THR A 3 -33.46 8.43 5.29
CA THR A 3 -33.05 7.05 5.68
C THR A 3 -31.80 6.64 4.90
N PHE A 4 -30.80 7.52 4.82
CA PHE A 4 -29.42 7.05 4.67
C PHE A 4 -28.89 6.75 6.07
N GLY A 5 -28.92 5.48 6.51
CA GLY A 5 -27.93 5.03 7.50
C GLY A 5 -28.36 4.43 8.85
N ASP A 6 -29.56 3.87 9.03
CA ASP A 6 -29.90 3.24 10.34
C ASP A 6 -29.41 1.79 10.50
N LYS A 7 -28.72 1.24 9.51
CA LYS A 7 -28.12 -0.10 9.58
C LYS A 7 -26.64 -0.05 9.23
N PHE A 8 -25.81 0.14 10.24
CA PHE A 8 -24.38 -0.08 10.12
C PHE A 8 -24.11 -1.57 10.31
N LEU A 9 -23.54 -2.19 9.29
CA LEU A 9 -23.01 -3.54 9.41
C LEU A 9 -21.60 -3.43 9.98
N GLU A 10 -21.38 -3.97 11.17
CA GLU A 10 -20.04 -4.10 11.70
C GLU A 10 -19.23 -5.03 10.80
N LEU A 11 -18.15 -4.49 10.24
CA LEU A 11 -17.26 -5.24 9.38
C LEU A 11 -16.29 -6.03 10.26
N GLU A 12 -16.50 -7.34 10.31
CA GLU A 12 -15.54 -8.25 10.93
C GLU A 12 -14.26 -8.29 10.09
N PHE A 13 -13.14 -7.97 10.72
CA PHE A 13 -11.82 -7.98 10.07
C PHE A 13 -11.28 -9.42 10.00
N PRO A 14 -11.12 -10.02 8.81
CA PRO A 14 -10.71 -11.43 8.68
C PRO A 14 -9.20 -11.65 8.84
N PHE A 15 -8.42 -10.66 9.28
CA PHE A 15 -6.96 -10.72 9.35
C PHE A 15 -6.42 -10.28 10.72
N LYS A 16 -5.35 -10.97 11.17
CA LYS A 16 -4.70 -10.68 12.44
C LYS A 16 -3.93 -9.37 12.35
N ARG A 17 -4.27 -8.47 13.26
CA ARG A 17 -3.62 -7.19 13.49
C ARG A 17 -2.26 -7.40 14.18
N GLN A 18 -1.15 -6.88 13.63
CA GLN A 18 0.14 -6.87 14.36
C GLN A 18 0.32 -5.57 15.15
N LEU A 19 -0.08 -4.41 14.62
CA LEU A 19 -0.09 -3.12 15.34
C LEU A 19 -1.51 -2.59 15.55
N ALA A 20 -1.74 -1.61 16.41
CA ALA A 20 -3.10 -1.19 16.79
C ALA A 20 -4.01 -0.72 15.62
N PHE A 21 -3.49 -0.31 14.46
CA PHE A 21 -4.29 0.24 13.37
C PHE A 21 -3.72 -0.09 11.98
N PHE A 22 -4.58 -0.25 10.99
CA PHE A 22 -4.19 -0.28 9.57
C PHE A 22 -4.37 1.10 8.94
N ARG A 23 -3.41 1.53 8.13
CA ARG A 23 -3.56 2.67 7.23
C ARG A 23 -4.29 2.22 5.97
N ILE A 24 -5.32 2.96 5.57
CA ILE A 24 -5.90 2.84 4.23
C ILE A 24 -4.95 3.55 3.27
N VAL A 25 -4.33 2.79 2.38
CA VAL A 25 -3.43 3.32 1.36
C VAL A 25 -4.23 3.88 0.18
N GLY A 26 -5.34 3.21 -0.16
CA GLY A 26 -6.25 3.62 -1.23
C GLY A 26 -7.43 2.64 -1.35
N SER A 27 -8.38 2.98 -2.22
CA SER A 27 -9.52 2.14 -2.54
C SER A 27 -9.71 2.01 -4.05
N CYS A 28 -10.28 0.93 -4.55
CA CYS A 28 -10.61 0.82 -5.97
C CYS A 28 -11.65 -0.26 -6.18
N ASN A 29 -12.76 0.05 -6.85
CA ASN A 29 -13.84 -0.91 -7.17
C ASN A 29 -14.34 -1.72 -5.94
N GLY A 30 -14.46 -1.05 -4.79
CA GLY A 30 -14.89 -1.68 -3.53
C GLY A 30 -13.80 -2.51 -2.81
N LEU A 31 -12.59 -2.58 -3.36
CA LEU A 31 -11.42 -3.11 -2.67
C LEU A 31 -10.73 -2.02 -1.85
N LEU A 32 -10.34 -2.37 -0.63
CA LEU A 32 -9.52 -1.55 0.24
C LEU A 32 -8.10 -2.10 0.26
N PHE A 33 -7.13 -1.22 0.03
CA PHE A 33 -5.72 -1.55 0.16
C PHE A 33 -5.20 -1.01 1.49
N LEU A 34 -4.84 -1.92 2.39
CA LEU A 34 -4.48 -1.63 3.77
C LEU A 34 -3.02 -1.95 4.01
N CYS A 35 -2.36 -1.13 4.83
CA CYS A 35 -1.01 -1.39 5.28
C CYS A 35 -0.91 -1.24 6.81
N ASP A 36 -0.31 -2.23 7.45
CA ASP A 36 0.14 -2.17 8.83
C ASP A 36 1.57 -1.62 8.80
N ASP A 37 1.75 -0.29 8.80
CA ASP A 37 3.05 0.39 8.71
C ASP A 37 3.23 1.49 9.78
N LEU A 38 2.33 1.51 10.79
CA LEU A 38 2.32 2.53 11.82
C LEU A 38 3.36 2.22 12.91
N PHE A 39 4.49 2.94 12.90
CA PHE A 39 5.54 2.87 13.93
C PHE A 39 6.42 1.60 13.94
N GLY A 40 6.43 0.77 12.89
CA GLY A 40 7.26 -0.45 12.88
C GLY A 40 7.73 -0.95 11.52
N ASP A 41 8.72 -1.85 11.54
CA ASP A 41 9.28 -2.58 10.39
C ASP A 41 8.42 -3.79 9.97
N SER A 42 7.34 -4.05 10.70
CA SER A 42 6.33 -4.98 10.23
C SER A 42 5.49 -4.25 9.22
N HIS A 43 5.48 -4.77 8.00
CA HIS A 43 4.67 -4.25 6.92
C HIS A 43 3.76 -5.40 6.53
N ILE A 44 2.54 -5.43 7.04
CA ILE A 44 1.52 -6.32 6.48
C ILE A 44 0.77 -5.49 5.44
N ILE A 45 0.72 -6.00 4.22
CA ILE A 45 -0.12 -5.43 3.18
C ILE A 45 -1.32 -6.35 2.98
N VAL A 46 -2.52 -5.78 3.07
CA VAL A 46 -3.78 -6.51 2.92
C VAL A 46 -4.60 -5.87 1.82
N LEU A 47 -5.03 -6.68 0.85
CA LEU A 47 -6.10 -6.32 -0.05
C LEU A 47 -7.39 -6.94 0.48
N TRP A 48 -8.38 -6.10 0.78
CA TRP A 48 -9.62 -6.51 1.43
C TRP A 48 -10.83 -6.10 0.61
N ASN A 49 -11.76 -7.04 0.40
CA ASN A 49 -13.10 -6.75 -0.08
C ASN A 49 -14.08 -6.91 1.10
N PRO A 50 -14.55 -5.79 1.69
CA PRO A 50 -15.50 -5.84 2.80
C PRO A 50 -16.84 -6.47 2.42
N SER A 51 -17.34 -6.21 1.21
CA SER A 51 -18.65 -6.67 0.73
C SER A 51 -18.78 -8.19 0.66
N ILE A 52 -17.68 -8.88 0.36
CA ILE A 52 -17.64 -10.36 0.34
C ILE A 52 -16.85 -10.96 1.51
N ARG A 53 -16.39 -10.12 2.45
CA ARG A 53 -15.61 -10.52 3.64
C ARG A 53 -14.36 -11.36 3.32
N LYS A 54 -13.71 -11.11 2.17
CA LYS A 54 -12.48 -11.80 1.76
C LYS A 54 -11.30 -10.86 1.77
N SER A 55 -10.17 -11.34 2.26
CA SER A 55 -8.90 -10.62 2.24
C SER A 55 -7.79 -11.51 1.70
N VAL A 56 -6.74 -10.87 1.20
CA VAL A 56 -5.49 -11.52 0.83
C VAL A 56 -4.32 -10.69 1.35
N ASN A 57 -3.40 -11.37 2.04
CA ASN A 57 -2.13 -10.77 2.41
C ASN A 57 -1.21 -10.81 1.19
N LEU A 58 -0.67 -9.65 0.80
CA LEU A 58 0.31 -9.61 -0.26
C LEU A 58 1.69 -10.00 0.31
N PRO A 59 2.50 -10.75 -0.45
CA PRO A 59 3.87 -11.01 -0.05
C PRO A 59 4.60 -9.67 0.09
N MET A 60 5.30 -9.43 1.19
CA MET A 60 6.21 -8.28 1.27
C MET A 60 7.44 -8.60 0.42
N PRO A 61 7.88 -7.70 -0.47
CA PRO A 61 9.17 -7.86 -1.14
C PRO A 61 10.28 -7.97 -0.08
N SER A 62 11.37 -8.65 -0.44
CA SER A 62 12.49 -8.96 0.44
C SER A 62 12.83 -7.79 1.34
N LYS A 63 12.67 -7.97 2.67
CA LYS A 63 12.92 -6.93 3.65
C LYS A 63 14.36 -6.42 3.47
N PRO A 64 14.58 -5.12 3.26
CA PRO A 64 15.92 -4.60 3.36
C PRO A 64 16.38 -4.69 4.82
N GLN A 65 17.67 -4.95 5.05
CA GLN A 65 18.26 -5.25 6.36
C GLN A 65 18.21 -4.10 7.39
N TRP A 66 17.62 -2.95 7.04
CA TRP A 66 17.68 -1.71 7.80
C TRP A 66 16.32 -0.98 7.76
N PRO A 67 16.03 -0.07 8.72
CA PRO A 67 14.82 0.74 8.66
C PRO A 67 14.93 1.68 7.44
N ASN A 68 14.18 1.36 6.39
CA ASN A 68 14.11 2.12 5.15
C ASN A 68 12.73 2.76 5.04
N MET A 69 12.68 3.96 4.49
CA MET A 69 11.41 4.61 4.25
C MET A 69 10.81 4.09 2.95
N PHE A 70 9.50 3.90 2.90
CA PHE A 70 8.82 3.59 1.65
C PHE A 70 7.47 4.31 1.55
N VAL A 71 7.00 4.42 0.32
CA VAL A 71 5.66 4.91 -0.03
C VAL A 71 4.94 3.79 -0.76
N LEU A 72 3.63 3.68 -0.51
CA LEU A 72 2.75 2.77 -1.23
C LEU A 72 1.71 3.55 -2.02
N GLY A 73 1.44 3.09 -3.24
CA GLY A 73 0.30 3.48 -4.04
C GLY A 73 -0.45 2.24 -4.51
N PHE A 74 -1.76 2.36 -4.72
CA PHE A 74 -2.61 1.29 -5.21
C PHE A 74 -3.53 1.81 -6.30
N GLY A 75 -3.80 0.98 -7.30
CA GLY A 75 -4.72 1.33 -8.36
C GLY A 75 -4.93 0.19 -9.35
N VAL A 76 -5.70 0.48 -10.39
CA VAL A 76 -5.97 -0.45 -11.50
C VAL A 76 -5.24 0.01 -12.75
N ASP A 77 -4.55 -0.93 -13.41
CA ASP A 77 -4.11 -0.72 -14.79
C ASP A 77 -5.32 -0.89 -15.70
N SER A 78 -5.84 0.23 -16.21
CA SER A 78 -7.03 0.24 -17.08
C SER A 78 -6.87 -0.56 -18.37
N MET A 79 -5.65 -0.77 -18.87
CA MET A 79 -5.43 -1.54 -20.10
C MET A 79 -5.52 -3.04 -19.85
N THR A 80 -5.01 -3.50 -18.71
CA THR A 80 -4.98 -4.93 -18.37
C THR A 80 -6.09 -5.33 -17.39
N ASN A 81 -6.85 -4.36 -16.89
CA ASN A 81 -7.82 -4.50 -15.79
C ASN A 81 -7.24 -5.26 -14.59
N ASP A 82 -5.98 -4.98 -14.26
CA ASP A 82 -5.26 -5.67 -13.19
C ASP A 82 -4.90 -4.69 -12.08
N TYR A 83 -5.04 -5.15 -10.84
CA TYR A 83 -4.70 -4.37 -9.67
C TYR A 83 -3.20 -4.36 -9.48
N LYS A 84 -2.65 -3.16 -9.26
CA LYS A 84 -1.23 -2.94 -9.07
C LYS A 84 -0.98 -2.20 -7.78
N VAL A 85 0.12 -2.57 -7.13
CA VAL A 85 0.67 -1.84 -6.01
C VAL A 85 2.01 -1.29 -6.46
N VAL A 86 2.22 0.01 -6.27
CA VAL A 86 3.53 0.64 -6.45
C VAL A 86 4.14 0.80 -5.06
N ARG A 87 5.39 0.36 -4.91
CA ARG A 87 6.21 0.59 -3.73
C ARG A 87 7.45 1.38 -4.14
N ILE A 88 7.68 2.51 -3.49
CA ILE A 88 8.87 3.35 -3.71
C ILE A 88 9.72 3.28 -2.44
N VAL A 89 10.94 2.77 -2.53
CA VAL A 89 11.84 2.48 -1.40
C VAL A 89 13.02 3.44 -1.40
N TYR A 90 13.20 4.12 -0.27
CA TYR A 90 14.29 5.04 0.00
C TYR A 90 15.27 4.38 0.96
N TYR A 91 16.42 3.94 0.42
CA TYR A 91 17.47 3.32 1.22
C TYR A 91 18.20 4.34 2.07
N LYS A 92 18.41 4.07 3.36
CA LYS A 92 19.14 4.97 4.25
C LYS A 92 20.63 5.02 3.87
N GLU A 93 21.17 6.23 3.73
CA GLU A 93 22.56 6.54 3.37
C GLU A 93 23.21 7.44 4.45
N GLY A 94 23.15 6.97 5.70
CA GLY A 94 23.59 7.72 6.88
C GLY A 94 22.43 8.21 7.76
N LEU A 95 22.73 8.91 8.86
CA LEU A 95 21.76 9.22 9.93
C LEU A 95 20.48 9.93 9.44
N PHE A 96 20.59 10.86 8.48
CA PHE A 96 19.50 11.72 8.01
C PHE A 96 19.39 11.80 6.48
N ARG A 97 19.97 10.83 5.77
CA ARG A 97 20.02 10.84 4.30
C ARG A 97 19.45 9.54 3.75
N TYR A 98 18.77 9.68 2.62
CA TYR A 98 18.27 8.57 1.83
C TYR A 98 18.84 8.66 0.42
N ARG A 99 19.17 7.49 -0.15
CA ARG A 99 19.62 7.31 -1.52
C ARG A 99 18.55 7.82 -2.49
N VAL A 100 19.01 8.51 -3.52
CA VAL A 100 18.21 8.97 -4.66
C VAL A 100 18.98 8.56 -5.93
N PRO A 101 18.30 8.02 -6.95
CA PRO A 101 16.87 7.78 -7.01
C PRO A 101 16.41 6.60 -6.13
N PRO A 102 15.13 6.57 -5.70
CA PRO A 102 14.58 5.44 -4.96
C PRO A 102 14.47 4.19 -5.83
N GLU A 103 14.44 3.01 -5.21
CA GLU A 103 14.04 1.79 -5.91
C GLU A 103 12.52 1.75 -6.02
N VAL A 104 12.00 1.36 -7.20
CA VAL A 104 10.56 1.26 -7.42
C VAL A 104 10.21 -0.17 -7.80
N GLU A 105 9.21 -0.70 -7.13
CA GLU A 105 8.69 -2.05 -7.31
C GLU A 105 7.20 -2.00 -7.60
N ILE A 106 6.75 -2.88 -8.48
CA ILE A 106 5.34 -3.02 -8.83
C ILE A 106 4.89 -4.44 -8.51
N TYR A 107 3.91 -4.56 -7.62
CA TYR A 107 3.15 -5.80 -7.46
C TYR A 107 2.04 -5.85 -8.49
N THR A 108 1.84 -7.03 -9.07
CA THR A 108 0.76 -7.29 -10.01
C THR A 108 -0.10 -8.42 -9.46
N LEU A 109 -1.40 -8.19 -9.27
CA LEU A 109 -2.27 -9.14 -8.59
C LEU A 109 -2.45 -10.44 -9.38
N SER A 110 -2.56 -10.36 -10.72
CA SER A 110 -2.69 -11.54 -11.59
C SER A 110 -1.49 -12.49 -11.49
N THR A 111 -0.25 -11.95 -11.44
CA THR A 111 0.98 -12.76 -11.36
C THR A 111 1.40 -13.06 -9.93
N ARG A 112 0.79 -12.39 -8.94
CA ARG A 112 1.10 -12.47 -7.51
C ARG A 112 2.57 -12.22 -7.19
N SER A 113 3.23 -11.36 -7.97
CA SER A 113 4.67 -11.14 -7.89
C SER A 113 5.02 -9.66 -7.90
N TRP A 114 6.14 -9.34 -7.23
CA TRP A 114 6.80 -8.05 -7.35
C TRP A 114 7.78 -8.07 -8.50
N ARG A 115 7.90 -6.94 -9.21
CA ARG A 115 8.98 -6.69 -10.16
C ARG A 115 9.59 -5.31 -9.90
N GLY A 116 10.91 -5.23 -9.92
CA GLY A 116 11.59 -3.94 -9.97
C GLY A 116 11.41 -3.29 -11.35
N ILE A 117 11.30 -1.97 -11.38
CA ILE A 117 11.39 -1.21 -12.63
C ILE A 117 12.76 -0.53 -12.72
N SER A 118 13.41 -0.65 -13.87
CA SER A 118 14.71 -0.03 -14.16
C SER A 118 14.60 1.38 -14.75
N SER A 119 13.38 1.90 -14.90
CA SER A 119 13.14 3.26 -15.38
C SER A 119 13.73 4.28 -14.41
N THR A 120 14.32 5.36 -14.94
CA THR A 120 14.83 6.49 -14.14
C THR A 120 13.73 7.04 -13.24
N PRO A 121 13.78 6.79 -11.92
CA PRO A 121 12.82 7.35 -10.99
C PRO A 121 13.02 8.87 -10.91
N PRO A 122 12.01 9.63 -10.47
CA PRO A 122 12.16 11.07 -10.34
C PRO A 122 13.33 11.40 -9.39
N PRO A 123 14.12 12.45 -9.66
CA PRO A 123 15.29 12.80 -8.85
C PRO A 123 14.93 13.46 -7.50
N TYR A 124 13.65 13.39 -7.09
CA TYR A 124 13.12 14.02 -5.88
C TYR A 124 12.52 12.98 -4.95
N ARG A 125 12.49 13.30 -3.65
CA ARG A 125 11.87 12.45 -2.63
C ARG A 125 10.38 12.76 -2.55
N MET A 126 9.55 11.75 -2.74
CA MET A 126 8.11 11.78 -2.48
C MET A 126 7.83 11.41 -1.02
N VAL A 127 8.53 12.05 -0.08
CA VAL A 127 8.44 11.74 1.34
C VAL A 127 7.76 12.91 2.04
N GLU A 128 6.51 12.71 2.49
CA GLU A 128 5.92 13.54 3.54
C GLU A 128 5.87 12.76 4.85
N TYR A 129 6.23 13.43 5.94
CA TYR A 129 6.13 12.90 7.31
C TYR A 129 4.68 12.72 7.78
N MET A 130 3.71 13.22 7.02
CA MET A 130 2.28 13.06 7.28
C MET A 130 1.58 12.70 5.98
N TRP A 131 0.64 11.75 6.09
CA TRP A 131 0.05 11.05 4.96
C TRP A 131 -0.83 11.99 4.10
N SER A 132 -0.28 12.57 3.04
CA SER A 132 -1.12 13.10 1.97
C SER A 132 -1.58 11.93 1.09
N GLN A 133 -2.89 11.71 1.09
CA GLN A 133 -3.54 10.83 0.13
C GLN A 133 -3.94 11.68 -1.07
N VAL A 134 -3.35 11.40 -2.23
CA VAL A 134 -3.84 11.95 -3.50
C VAL A 134 -4.54 10.82 -4.24
N PHE A 135 -5.86 10.94 -4.36
CA PHE A 135 -6.69 9.99 -5.09
C PHE A 135 -6.70 10.36 -6.57
N VAL A 136 -6.34 9.42 -7.43
CA VAL A 136 -6.62 9.49 -8.87
C VAL A 136 -7.42 8.25 -9.21
N ASN A 137 -8.74 8.42 -9.37
CA ASN A 137 -9.73 7.37 -9.66
C ASN A 137 -10.01 6.35 -8.53
N GLY A 138 -10.05 6.80 -7.26
CA GLY A 138 -10.60 6.05 -6.12
C GLY A 138 -9.61 5.72 -5.01
#